data_AF-A0A7L1G390-F1
#
_entry.id   AF-A0A7L1G390-F1
#
_cell.length_a   1.000
_cell.length_b   1.000
_cell.length_c   1.000
_cell.angle_alpha   90.00
_cell.angle_beta   90.00
_cell.angle_gamma   90.00
#
_symmetry.space_group_name_H-M   'P 1'
#
loop_
_entity.id
_entity.type
_entity.pdbx_description
1 polymer ?
#
loop_
_entity_poly.entity_id
_entity_poly.type
_entity_poly.pdbx_seq_one_letter_code
_entity_poly.pdbx_strand_id
1 'polypeptide(L)'
;VAFGMVSSDMYYLHRVMAQVFVEPFSSEDNRTSFRSIGSRNDFWRFAEGPLLDGLYWDKWYTNRTFPLQRNSSHIYYENLLLGAAQIRQLKVHHNSCSIHPSFRVLLDRCYSNYHSGAEDSSDFGPGNAPEWKYSSASSSLWHWGAVAVYSSGGYKFTLPRSKQGSLKKLEFLRQHNWLTRGTRVVFVDFSTYNANVNLFCIIRLVVEFPASGGALTSSHFYSVKLLRYVTYFDYFLASCELSCCLFVFIFLTQEVRKIVKLKGNYLRSAWNWLELLLLVVSILAIAFNIYRTAQVSLLVEELLSDPQGYPDFYFLASCQVLYNNTIAVTLFLAWIKILKYINFSKTMAQLSCTLSRCAKGILGFSIIFFIIFFAYAQFGYLVFGSQVEEFSTLQNSIFTQFRMVLGDFKFETTEAADRILGPFYFITFVFFVLFILLSMFLAIINDSYSAVKAEFEVMPCQKFQMKEFFRQ
;
A
#
# COMPACT_ATOMS: atom_id res chain seq x y z
N VAL A 1 -19.62 -0.32 12.85
CA VAL A 1 -18.19 -0.07 13.18
C VAL A 1 -17.42 0.44 11.95
N ALA A 2 -17.25 -0.35 10.88
CA ALA A 2 -16.42 0.05 9.72
C ALA A 2 -16.77 1.40 9.08
N PHE A 3 -18.04 1.68 8.82
CA PHE A 3 -18.49 2.97 8.26
C PHE A 3 -18.26 4.17 9.18
N GLY A 4 -18.18 3.96 10.49
CA GLY A 4 -17.87 5.05 11.43
C GLY A 4 -16.37 5.29 11.61
N MET A 5 -15.51 4.39 11.11
CA MET A 5 -14.05 4.54 11.16
C MET A 5 -13.48 5.26 9.95
N VAL A 6 -14.21 5.31 8.84
CA VAL A 6 -13.80 5.96 7.58
C VAL A 6 -14.74 7.14 7.31
N SER A 7 -14.21 8.36 7.31
CA SER A 7 -14.97 9.57 6.95
C SER A 7 -14.55 10.10 5.59
N SER A 8 -15.43 10.85 4.92
CA SER A 8 -15.11 11.59 3.70
C SER A 8 -13.96 12.58 3.90
N ASP A 9 -13.82 13.12 5.11
CA ASP A 9 -12.79 14.10 5.46
C ASP A 9 -11.38 13.50 5.35
N MET A 10 -11.24 12.19 5.56
CA MET A 10 -9.96 11.50 5.37
C MET A 10 -9.45 11.63 3.93
N TYR A 11 -10.36 11.56 2.95
CA TYR A 11 -10.03 11.71 1.53
C TYR A 11 -9.63 13.15 1.19
N TYR A 12 -10.40 14.14 1.66
CA TYR A 12 -10.07 15.54 1.40
C TYR A 12 -8.76 15.96 2.08
N LEU A 13 -8.52 15.51 3.32
CA LEU A 13 -7.25 15.76 4.02
C LEU A 13 -6.08 15.13 3.27
N HIS A 14 -6.20 13.89 2.80
CA HIS A 14 -5.18 13.25 1.96
C HIS A 14 -4.92 14.08 0.71
N ARG A 15 -5.97 14.41 -0.05
CA ARG A 15 -5.86 15.12 -1.32
C ARG A 15 -5.18 16.47 -1.15
N VAL A 16 -5.60 17.26 -0.16
CA VAL A 16 -5.02 18.58 0.11
C VAL A 16 -3.53 18.47 0.48
N MET A 17 -3.15 17.50 1.32
CA MET A 17 -1.75 17.28 1.67
C MET A 17 -0.92 16.79 0.47
N ALA A 18 -1.48 15.93 -0.37
CA ALA A 18 -0.83 15.48 -1.60
C ALA A 18 -0.61 16.65 -2.58
N GLN A 19 -1.58 17.55 -2.69
CA GLN A 19 -1.46 18.74 -3.54
C GLN A 19 -0.34 19.68 -3.10
N VAL A 20 -0.15 19.88 -1.79
CA VAL A 20 0.92 20.74 -1.27
C VAL A 20 2.30 20.16 -1.52
N PHE A 21 2.49 18.86 -1.30
CA PHE A 21 3.83 18.28 -1.26
C PHE A 21 4.24 17.53 -2.52
N VAL A 22 3.29 17.10 -3.34
CA VAL A 22 3.56 16.24 -4.50
C VAL A 22 3.21 16.89 -5.84
N GLU A 23 2.06 17.58 -5.91
CA GLU A 23 1.61 18.21 -7.15
C GLU A 23 2.39 19.52 -7.44
N PRO A 24 2.59 19.89 -8.71
CA PRO A 24 3.25 21.14 -9.07
C PRO A 24 2.41 22.35 -8.65
N PHE A 25 3.07 23.38 -8.10
CA PHE A 25 2.41 24.57 -7.54
C PHE A 25 1.76 25.50 -8.59
N SER A 26 2.18 25.43 -9.85
CA SER A 26 1.55 26.05 -11.03
C SER A 26 2.47 25.82 -12.25
N SER A 27 1.95 25.97 -13.47
CA SER A 27 2.75 25.87 -14.71
C SER A 27 3.69 27.06 -14.96
N GLU A 28 3.57 28.15 -14.18
CA GLU A 28 4.35 29.39 -14.38
C GLU A 28 5.61 29.47 -13.50
N ASP A 29 5.65 28.75 -12.38
CA ASP A 29 6.84 28.69 -11.53
C ASP A 29 7.74 27.53 -11.99
N ASN A 30 8.96 27.84 -12.45
CA ASN A 30 10.05 26.88 -12.74
C ASN A 30 10.53 26.08 -11.50
N ARG A 31 9.72 25.98 -10.44
CA ARG A 31 10.02 25.25 -9.21
C ARG A 31 9.93 23.76 -9.48
N THR A 32 10.95 23.02 -9.07
CA THR A 32 11.00 21.57 -9.12
C THR A 32 9.89 20.98 -8.25
N SER A 33 8.88 20.36 -8.86
CA SER A 33 7.88 19.56 -8.15
C SER A 33 8.50 18.26 -7.63
N PHE A 34 7.87 17.63 -6.64
CA PHE A 34 8.35 16.36 -6.10
C PHE A 34 8.40 15.26 -7.17
N ARG A 35 7.37 15.17 -8.03
CA ARG A 35 7.32 14.19 -9.12
C ARG A 35 8.41 14.39 -10.17
N SER A 36 8.87 15.62 -10.36
CA SER A 36 9.91 15.97 -11.35
C SER A 36 11.35 15.80 -10.84
N ILE A 37 11.56 15.31 -9.62
CA ILE A 37 12.92 15.09 -9.08
C ILE A 37 13.59 13.96 -9.88
N GLY A 38 14.50 14.33 -10.77
CA GLY A 38 15.32 13.39 -11.56
C GLY A 38 16.77 13.28 -11.10
N SER A 39 17.25 14.22 -10.28
CA SER A 39 18.63 14.26 -9.81
C SER A 39 18.75 14.60 -8.31
N ARG A 40 19.93 14.34 -7.74
CA ARG A 40 20.27 14.71 -6.35
C ARG A 40 20.22 16.23 -6.13
N ASN A 41 20.53 17.02 -7.16
CA ASN A 41 20.46 18.47 -7.07
C ASN A 41 19.00 18.96 -7.04
N ASP A 42 18.12 18.31 -7.80
CA ASP A 42 16.69 18.63 -7.79
C ASP A 42 16.05 18.27 -6.44
N PHE A 43 16.52 17.20 -5.79
CA PHE A 43 16.12 16.91 -4.40
C PHE A 43 16.47 18.07 -3.46
N TRP A 44 17.68 18.61 -3.52
CA TRP A 44 18.06 19.75 -2.67
C TRP A 44 17.23 21.00 -2.98
N ARG A 45 16.97 21.29 -4.26
CA ARG A 45 16.07 22.40 -4.65
C ARG A 45 14.66 22.22 -4.11
N PHE A 46 14.14 21.00 -4.17
CA PHE A 46 12.84 20.65 -3.57
C PHE A 46 12.86 20.81 -2.05
N ALA A 47 13.90 20.29 -1.38
CA ALA A 47 14.02 20.30 0.07
C ALA A 47 14.21 21.71 0.63
N GLU A 48 14.97 22.58 -0.03
CA GLU A 48 15.21 23.97 0.39
C GLU A 48 14.06 24.93 0.04
N GLY A 49 13.27 24.63 -1.00
CA GLY A 49 12.17 25.46 -1.46
C GLY A 49 10.80 24.86 -1.11
N PRO A 50 10.14 24.15 -2.04
CA PRO A 50 8.77 23.64 -1.89
C PRO A 50 8.48 22.91 -0.58
N LEU A 51 9.41 22.10 -0.08
CA LEU A 51 9.21 21.36 1.18
C LEU A 51 9.12 22.30 2.39
N LEU A 52 10.05 23.25 2.53
CA LEU A 52 10.02 24.22 3.63
C LEU A 52 8.86 25.21 3.50
N ASP A 53 8.53 25.62 2.28
CA ASP A 53 7.36 26.46 1.99
C ASP A 53 6.06 25.75 2.39
N GLY A 54 5.97 24.43 2.17
CA GLY A 54 4.82 23.62 2.56
C GLY A 54 4.72 23.36 4.07
N LEU A 55 5.85 23.17 4.76
CA LEU A 55 5.90 22.87 6.20
C LEU A 55 5.72 24.10 7.10
N TYR A 56 6.24 25.26 6.69
CA TYR A 56 6.29 26.48 7.51
C TYR A 56 5.54 27.63 6.84
N TRP A 57 4.32 27.86 7.32
CA TRP A 57 3.44 28.93 6.87
C TRP A 57 3.54 30.13 7.83
N ASP A 58 4.49 31.03 7.55
CA ASP A 58 4.80 32.15 8.46
C ASP A 58 3.94 33.40 8.20
N LYS A 59 3.23 33.45 7.06
CA LYS A 59 2.49 34.62 6.60
C LYS A 59 1.03 34.29 6.33
N TRP A 60 0.14 35.18 6.77
CA TRP A 60 -1.26 35.18 6.35
C TRP A 60 -1.42 35.74 4.93
N TYR A 61 -2.61 35.61 4.32
CA TYR A 61 -2.91 36.25 3.01
C TYR A 61 -2.68 37.78 3.01
N THR A 62 -2.64 38.41 4.19
CA THR A 62 -2.41 39.85 4.36
C THR A 62 -0.93 40.20 4.59
N ASN A 63 0.02 39.27 4.36
CA ASN A 63 1.46 39.42 4.59
C ASN A 63 1.87 39.80 6.03
N ARG A 64 0.95 39.75 7.00
CA ARG A 64 1.26 39.90 8.42
C ARG A 64 1.78 38.57 8.96
N THR A 65 2.87 38.64 9.73
CA THR A 65 3.45 37.50 10.42
C THR A 65 2.48 37.04 11.52
N PHE A 66 2.14 35.76 11.51
CA PHE A 66 1.35 35.17 12.59
C PHE A 66 2.16 35.27 13.89
N PRO A 67 1.58 35.75 15.03
CA PRO A 67 2.22 35.53 16.31
C PRO A 67 2.17 34.01 16.53
N LEU A 68 3.31 33.33 16.31
CA LEU A 68 3.49 31.89 16.53
C LEU A 68 3.07 31.56 17.97
N GLN A 69 1.80 31.24 18.17
CA GLN A 69 1.28 30.83 19.45
C GLN A 69 1.99 29.51 19.76
N ARG A 70 3.00 29.55 20.64
CA ARG A 70 3.85 28.39 21.04
C ARG A 70 4.79 27.79 19.98
N ASN A 71 5.34 28.57 19.03
CA ASN A 71 6.33 28.05 18.05
C ASN A 71 5.83 26.78 17.31
N SER A 72 4.54 26.71 16.99
CA SER A 72 3.94 25.64 16.19
C SER A 72 3.65 26.12 14.78
N SER A 73 4.01 25.32 13.77
CA SER A 73 3.62 25.59 12.38
C SER A 73 2.28 24.94 12.07
N HIS A 74 1.42 25.68 11.37
CA HIS A 74 0.11 25.22 10.92
C HIS A 74 0.06 25.25 9.40
N ILE A 75 -0.14 24.10 8.76
CA ILE A 75 -0.31 23.97 7.32
C ILE A 75 -1.77 24.28 6.97
N TYR A 76 -1.98 25.21 6.03
CA TYR A 76 -3.30 25.80 5.76
C TYR A 76 -4.01 26.37 6.99
N TYR A 77 -3.26 26.83 7.99
CA TYR A 77 -3.77 27.39 9.25
C TYR A 77 -4.53 26.40 10.16
N GLU A 78 -5.04 25.28 9.64
CA GLU A 78 -5.84 24.30 10.40
C GLU A 78 -5.04 23.06 10.84
N ASN A 79 -4.06 22.63 10.06
CA ASN A 79 -3.34 21.38 10.31
C ASN A 79 -2.06 21.66 11.09
N LEU A 80 -2.00 21.24 12.35
CA LEU A 80 -0.83 21.37 13.19
C LEU A 80 0.27 20.40 12.75
N LEU A 81 1.50 20.88 12.54
CA LEU A 81 2.67 20.01 12.39
C LEU A 81 3.05 19.42 13.76
N LEU A 82 3.10 18.09 13.86
CA LEU A 82 3.48 17.40 15.09
C LEU A 82 4.99 17.19 15.14
N GLY A 83 5.62 17.69 16.21
CA GLY A 83 7.06 17.54 16.43
C GLY A 83 7.88 18.29 15.40
N ALA A 84 8.80 17.58 14.74
CA ALA A 84 9.62 18.07 13.65
C ALA A 84 9.62 17.07 12.48
N ALA A 85 9.83 17.56 11.25
CA ALA A 85 10.07 16.70 10.11
C ALA A 85 11.46 16.03 10.22
N GLN A 86 11.53 14.73 9.93
CA GLN A 86 12.76 13.96 9.95
C GLN A 86 13.15 13.56 8.52
N ILE A 87 14.42 13.74 8.18
CA ILE A 87 14.99 13.25 6.94
C ILE A 87 15.94 12.12 7.27
N ARG A 88 15.77 10.96 6.62
CA ARG A 88 16.57 9.76 6.81
C ARG A 88 17.11 9.27 5.48
N GLN A 89 18.35 8.79 5.45
CA GLN A 89 18.94 8.17 4.27
C GLN A 89 19.55 6.81 4.57
N LEU A 90 19.59 5.98 3.54
CA LEU A 90 20.37 4.74 3.51
C LEU A 90 21.47 4.83 2.45
N LYS A 91 22.62 4.28 2.81
CA LYS A 91 23.83 4.27 1.98
C LYS A 91 24.35 2.85 1.81
N VAL A 92 25.10 2.67 0.74
CA VAL A 92 25.77 1.41 0.40
C VAL A 92 27.29 1.62 0.38
N HIS A 93 28.03 0.60 0.81
CA HIS A 93 29.49 0.63 0.83
C HIS A 93 30.12 0.82 -0.57
N HIS A 94 31.29 1.45 -0.60
CA HIS A 94 32.00 1.84 -1.83
C HIS A 94 32.61 0.68 -2.64
N ASN A 95 32.71 -0.52 -2.06
CA ASN A 95 33.22 -1.74 -2.70
C ASN A 95 32.17 -2.87 -2.66
N SER A 96 30.90 -2.51 -2.79
CA SER A 96 29.77 -3.45 -2.75
C SER A 96 29.58 -4.22 -4.06
N CYS A 97 30.25 -3.81 -5.14
CA CYS A 97 30.24 -4.54 -6.41
C CYS A 97 31.64 -4.75 -6.99
N SER A 98 31.78 -5.84 -7.74
CA SER A 98 33.00 -6.19 -8.45
C SER A 98 33.06 -5.51 -9.81
N ILE A 99 34.06 -4.65 -10.01
CA ILE A 99 34.33 -4.01 -11.30
C ILE A 99 35.05 -5.01 -12.21
N HIS A 100 34.57 -5.14 -13.45
CA HIS A 100 35.18 -5.98 -14.47
C HIS A 100 36.65 -5.56 -14.73
N PRO A 101 37.62 -6.50 -14.82
CA PRO A 101 39.04 -6.18 -14.92
C PRO A 101 39.40 -5.13 -15.97
N SER A 102 38.77 -5.19 -17.15
CA SER A 102 39.01 -4.25 -18.27
C SER A 102 38.73 -2.78 -17.93
N PHE A 103 37.85 -2.50 -16.96
CA PHE A 103 37.45 -1.14 -16.59
C PHE A 103 38.03 -0.66 -15.26
N ARG A 104 38.84 -1.49 -14.57
CA ARG A 104 39.45 -1.11 -13.28
C ARG A 104 40.39 0.08 -13.37
N VAL A 105 40.99 0.32 -14.54
CA VAL A 105 41.86 1.48 -14.78
C VAL A 105 41.06 2.80 -14.82
N LEU A 106 39.77 2.74 -15.18
CA LEU A 106 38.91 3.90 -15.34
C LEU A 106 37.98 4.13 -14.13
N LEU A 107 37.74 3.10 -13.33
CA LEU A 107 36.77 3.11 -12.24
C LEU A 107 37.39 2.50 -10.97
N ASP A 108 37.60 3.36 -9.97
CA ASP A 108 38.16 2.94 -8.67
C ASP A 108 37.09 2.50 -7.66
N ARG A 109 35.83 2.92 -7.84
CA ARG A 109 34.74 2.73 -6.85
C ARG A 109 33.45 2.22 -7.48
N CYS A 110 32.77 1.31 -6.78
CA CYS A 110 31.56 0.65 -7.24
C CYS A 110 30.50 0.57 -6.14
N TYR A 111 29.29 1.04 -6.44
CA TYR A 111 28.16 0.98 -5.52
C TYR A 111 27.05 0.09 -6.11
N SER A 112 26.76 -1.03 -5.47
CA SER A 112 25.74 -1.99 -5.92
C SER A 112 24.32 -1.47 -5.68
N ASN A 113 23.32 -2.23 -6.13
CA ASN A 113 21.95 -2.08 -5.65
C ASN A 113 21.87 -2.30 -4.13
N TYR A 114 20.86 -1.69 -3.50
CA TYR A 114 20.63 -1.85 -2.07
C TYR A 114 20.27 -3.31 -1.75
N HIS A 115 20.96 -3.85 -0.75
CA HIS A 115 20.61 -5.08 -0.05
C HIS A 115 21.17 -4.98 1.36
N SER A 116 20.57 -5.68 2.32
CA SER A 116 20.94 -5.57 3.74
C SER A 116 22.42 -5.81 4.03
N GLY A 117 23.06 -6.72 3.28
CA GLY A 117 24.49 -7.04 3.42
C GLY A 117 25.46 -5.96 2.92
N ALA A 118 25.03 -5.02 2.07
CA ALA A 118 25.88 -3.94 1.57
C ALA A 118 25.55 -2.57 2.18
N GLU A 119 24.64 -2.53 3.15
CA GLU A 119 24.28 -1.30 3.86
C GLU A 119 25.48 -0.75 4.64
N ASP A 120 25.77 0.54 4.43
CA ASP A 120 26.90 1.22 5.05
C ASP A 120 26.54 1.79 6.42
N SER A 121 27.10 1.18 7.47
CA SER A 121 26.94 1.58 8.87
C SER A 121 28.08 2.45 9.41
N SER A 122 29.06 2.83 8.57
CA SER A 122 30.21 3.63 9.01
C SER A 122 29.92 5.13 9.07
N ASP A 123 30.31 5.76 10.18
CA ASP A 123 30.21 7.22 10.36
C ASP A 123 30.93 7.97 9.22
N PHE A 124 30.34 9.06 8.72
CA PHE A 124 30.91 9.81 7.59
C PHE A 124 30.74 11.32 7.75
N GLY A 125 31.57 12.12 7.06
CA GLY A 125 31.44 13.58 7.06
C GLY A 125 32.28 14.28 8.13
N PRO A 126 32.10 15.60 8.31
CA PRO A 126 33.04 16.48 9.00
C PRO A 126 32.91 16.51 10.54
N GLY A 127 31.96 15.80 11.16
CA GLY A 127 31.71 15.99 12.60
C GLY A 127 31.09 14.81 13.33
N ASN A 128 31.23 14.82 14.65
CA ASN A 128 30.67 13.84 15.60
C ASN A 128 29.15 14.00 15.83
N ALA A 129 28.48 14.82 15.03
CA ALA A 129 27.07 15.13 15.19
C ALA A 129 26.18 13.93 14.78
N PRO A 130 24.97 13.79 15.36
CA PRO A 130 24.13 12.61 15.13
C PRO A 130 23.67 12.46 13.67
N GLU A 131 23.69 13.54 12.86
CA GLU A 131 23.29 13.47 11.43
C GLU A 131 24.21 12.61 10.56
N TRP A 132 25.42 12.37 11.07
CA TRP A 132 26.53 11.69 10.40
C TRP A 132 26.79 10.29 10.95
N LYS A 133 26.11 9.93 12.04
CA LYS A 133 26.23 8.64 12.71
C LYS A 133 25.12 7.70 12.30
N TYR A 134 25.45 6.42 12.15
CA TYR A 134 24.46 5.41 11.81
C TYR A 134 23.55 5.13 13.01
N SER A 135 22.24 5.25 12.81
CA SER A 135 21.23 4.85 13.80
C SER A 135 20.71 3.46 13.42
N SER A 136 20.91 2.49 14.31
CA SER A 136 20.31 1.17 14.17
C SER A 136 18.79 1.24 14.23
N ALA A 137 18.13 0.36 13.48
CA ALA A 137 16.69 0.18 13.47
C ALA A 137 16.12 -0.08 14.88
N SER A 138 15.23 0.78 15.38
CA SER A 138 14.43 0.53 16.58
C SER A 138 13.13 -0.24 16.27
N SER A 139 12.60 -0.09 15.06
CA SER A 139 11.37 -0.73 14.57
C SER A 139 11.68 -1.71 13.43
N SER A 140 11.11 -2.91 13.47
CA SER A 140 11.50 -4.02 12.58
C SER A 140 10.83 -4.04 11.20
N LEU A 141 10.05 -3.01 10.83
CA LEU A 141 9.36 -2.99 9.54
C LEU A 141 10.24 -2.42 8.44
N TRP A 142 10.44 -3.23 7.41
CA TRP A 142 11.06 -2.80 6.17
C TRP A 142 10.07 -1.99 5.34
N HIS A 143 10.58 -0.99 4.62
CA HIS A 143 9.79 -0.19 3.70
C HIS A 143 9.90 -0.77 2.28
N TRP A 144 8.75 -1.05 1.66
CA TRP A 144 8.67 -1.57 0.30
C TRP A 144 8.69 -0.40 -0.68
N GLY A 145 9.85 -0.16 -1.28
CA GLY A 145 10.04 0.85 -2.31
C GLY A 145 9.71 0.35 -3.72
N ALA A 146 9.92 1.21 -4.71
CA ALA A 146 9.73 0.87 -6.12
C ALA A 146 10.86 -0.02 -6.65
N VAL A 147 12.11 0.22 -6.22
CA VAL A 147 13.29 -0.52 -6.70
C VAL A 147 13.71 -1.63 -5.74
N ALA A 148 13.66 -1.36 -4.43
CA ALA A 148 14.15 -2.28 -3.41
C ALA A 148 13.35 -2.17 -2.11
N VAL A 149 13.57 -3.16 -1.23
CA VAL A 149 13.01 -3.16 0.12
C VAL A 149 14.08 -2.64 1.08
N TYR A 150 13.74 -1.60 1.84
CA TYR A 150 14.68 -0.81 2.64
C TYR A 150 14.53 -1.07 4.13
N SER A 151 15.65 -1.13 4.87
CA SER A 151 15.63 -1.21 6.32
C SER A 151 15.18 0.12 6.97
N SER A 152 14.80 0.06 8.24
CA SER A 152 14.37 1.22 9.04
C SER A 152 15.54 1.99 9.67
N GLY A 153 16.77 1.48 9.56
CA GLY A 153 17.97 2.14 10.06
C GLY A 153 18.43 3.30 9.18
N GLY A 154 19.68 3.74 9.39
CA GLY A 154 20.35 4.71 8.54
C GLY A 154 20.75 5.99 9.24
N TYR A 155 21.14 6.99 8.44
CA TYR A 155 21.55 8.31 8.91
C TYR A 155 20.34 9.22 8.91
N LYS A 156 20.01 9.83 10.03
CA LYS A 156 18.80 10.63 10.19
C LYS A 156 19.06 11.94 10.88
N PHE A 157 18.29 12.96 10.52
CA PHE A 157 18.31 14.26 11.17
C PHE A 157 16.92 14.86 11.22
N THR A 158 16.66 15.64 12.26
CA THR A 158 15.41 16.41 12.39
C THR A 158 15.63 17.85 11.91
N LEU A 159 14.60 18.39 11.27
CA LEU A 159 14.53 19.77 10.84
C LEU A 159 14.10 20.66 12.03
N PRO A 160 14.81 21.77 12.30
CA PRO A 160 14.39 22.75 13.29
C PRO A 160 12.96 23.26 13.05
N ARG A 161 12.26 23.73 14.08
CA ARG A 161 10.90 24.29 13.90
C ARG A 161 10.85 25.64 13.17
N SER A 162 11.97 26.33 13.04
CA SER A 162 12.06 27.60 12.32
C SER A 162 12.45 27.36 10.87
N LYS A 163 11.72 27.97 9.92
CA LYS A 163 12.04 27.92 8.49
C LYS A 163 13.49 28.32 8.19
N GLN A 164 13.96 29.42 8.78
CA GLN A 164 15.33 29.91 8.59
C GLN A 164 16.37 28.94 9.17
N GLY A 165 16.07 28.31 10.31
CA GLY A 165 16.93 27.30 10.92
C GLY A 165 17.04 26.05 10.05
N SER A 166 15.91 25.58 9.51
CA SER A 166 15.85 24.44 8.58
C SER A 166 16.59 24.71 7.29
N LEU A 167 16.46 25.90 6.71
CA LEU A 167 17.18 26.30 5.51
C LEU A 167 18.69 26.29 5.74
N LYS A 168 19.19 26.91 6.81
CA LYS A 168 20.62 26.88 7.17
C LYS A 168 21.14 25.46 7.38
N LYS A 169 20.35 24.59 8.02
CA LYS A 169 20.72 23.19 8.25
C LYS A 169 20.83 22.41 6.94
N LEU A 170 19.86 22.57 6.03
CA LEU A 170 19.89 21.92 4.72
C LEU A 170 21.06 22.42 3.86
N GLU A 171 21.32 23.72 3.84
CA GLU A 171 22.47 24.30 3.14
C GLU A 171 23.80 23.74 3.66
N PHE A 172 23.94 23.63 4.98
CA PHE A 172 25.12 23.02 5.61
C PHE A 172 25.30 21.56 5.17
N LEU A 173 24.23 20.75 5.19
CA LEU A 173 24.29 19.35 4.77
C LEU A 173 24.58 19.18 3.28
N ARG A 174 24.06 20.08 2.44
CA ARG A 174 24.37 20.13 1.01
C ARG A 174 25.83 20.44 0.76
N GLN A 175 26.38 21.47 1.42
CA GLN A 175 27.79 21.86 1.28
C GLN A 175 28.76 20.75 1.70
N HIS A 176 28.37 19.94 2.69
CA HIS A 176 29.17 18.82 3.19
C HIS A 176 28.82 17.47 2.53
N ASN A 177 28.13 17.48 1.39
CA ASN A 177 27.82 16.27 0.61
C ASN A 177 27.14 15.16 1.43
N TRP A 178 26.12 15.50 2.24
CA TRP A 178 25.36 14.50 3.00
C TRP A 178 24.74 13.43 2.08
N LEU A 179 24.32 13.81 0.88
CA LEU A 179 23.94 12.89 -0.20
C LEU A 179 25.16 12.56 -1.07
N THR A 180 25.56 11.28 -1.04
CA THR A 180 26.73 10.78 -1.77
C THR A 180 26.33 9.90 -2.95
N ARG A 181 27.28 9.46 -3.78
CA ARG A 181 27.04 8.49 -4.86
C ARG A 181 26.49 7.15 -4.35
N GLY A 182 26.82 6.78 -3.11
CA GLY A 182 26.37 5.55 -2.47
C GLY A 182 24.99 5.64 -1.81
N THR A 183 24.37 6.82 -1.76
CA THR A 183 23.02 6.96 -1.22
C THR A 183 22.02 6.25 -2.14
N ARG A 184 21.11 5.46 -1.56
CA ARG A 184 20.12 4.66 -2.30
C ARG A 184 18.70 5.12 -2.10
N VAL A 185 18.38 5.65 -0.93
CA VAL A 185 17.05 6.19 -0.67
C VAL A 185 17.14 7.30 0.36
N VAL A 186 16.27 8.29 0.21
CA VAL A 186 16.02 9.36 1.18
C VAL A 186 14.53 9.36 1.50
N PHE A 187 14.23 9.34 2.79
CA PHE A 187 12.89 9.46 3.36
C PHE A 187 12.74 10.84 3.97
N VAL A 188 11.63 11.50 3.70
CA VAL A 188 11.19 12.71 4.40
C VAL A 188 9.89 12.36 5.11
N ASP A 189 9.98 12.24 6.42
CA ASP A 189 8.90 11.77 7.29
C ASP A 189 8.42 12.91 8.20
N PHE A 190 7.12 13.16 8.20
CA PHE A 190 6.50 14.11 9.13
C PHE A 190 5.02 13.77 9.35
N SER A 191 4.47 14.26 10.45
CA SER A 191 3.11 13.97 10.86
C SER A 191 2.36 15.27 11.13
N THR A 192 1.11 15.33 10.72
CA THR A 192 0.23 16.49 10.95
C THR A 192 -1.05 16.05 11.66
N TYR A 193 -1.66 16.97 12.40
CA TYR A 193 -2.91 16.74 13.11
C TYR A 193 -3.90 17.86 12.81
N ASN A 194 -5.07 17.47 12.33
CA ASN A 194 -6.18 18.39 12.13
C ASN A 194 -7.12 18.31 13.34
N ALA A 195 -7.20 19.41 14.11
CA ALA A 195 -8.03 19.48 15.30
C ALA A 195 -9.54 19.55 15.00
N ASN A 196 -9.93 20.09 13.83
CA ASN A 196 -11.34 20.29 13.46
C ASN A 196 -12.06 18.96 13.25
N VAL A 197 -11.37 17.99 12.64
CA VAL A 197 -11.90 16.65 12.33
C VAL A 197 -11.29 15.52 13.18
N ASN A 198 -10.34 15.84 14.06
CA ASN A 198 -9.59 14.87 14.88
C ASN A 198 -8.96 13.74 14.04
N LEU A 199 -8.22 14.12 13.00
CA LEU A 199 -7.52 13.21 12.09
C LEU A 199 -6.02 13.51 12.08
N PHE A 200 -5.23 12.45 12.07
CA PHE A 200 -3.79 12.50 11.85
C PHE A 200 -3.52 12.24 10.37
N CYS A 201 -2.62 13.01 9.77
CA CYS A 201 -2.09 12.74 8.43
C CYS A 201 -0.58 12.52 8.54
N ILE A 202 -0.16 11.26 8.36
CA ILE A 202 1.24 10.85 8.39
C ILE A 202 1.74 10.81 6.96
N ILE A 203 2.86 11.48 6.70
CA ILE A 203 3.39 11.70 5.35
C ILE A 203 4.81 11.13 5.30
N ARG A 204 5.04 10.29 4.30
CA ARG A 204 6.37 9.78 3.94
C ARG A 204 6.60 10.05 2.46
N LEU A 205 7.55 10.93 2.16
CA LEU A 205 8.05 11.17 0.82
C LEU A 205 9.33 10.37 0.64
N VAL A 206 9.43 9.61 -0.44
CA VAL A 206 10.55 8.71 -0.72
C VAL A 206 11.19 9.11 -2.03
N VAL A 207 12.52 9.27 -2.00
CA VAL A 207 13.33 9.50 -3.20
C VAL A 207 14.37 8.40 -3.29
N GLU A 208 14.20 7.52 -4.27
CA GLU A 208 15.07 6.38 -4.53
C GLU A 208 16.09 6.73 -5.61
N PHE A 209 17.36 6.39 -5.37
CA PHE A 209 18.47 6.58 -6.29
C PHE A 209 18.97 5.20 -6.72
N PRO A 210 18.44 4.64 -7.83
CA PRO A 210 18.87 3.32 -8.29
C PRO A 210 20.35 3.33 -8.69
N ALA A 211 21.01 2.16 -8.71
CA ALA A 211 22.44 2.10 -9.03
C ALA A 211 22.76 2.52 -10.47
N SER A 212 21.76 2.50 -11.37
CA SER A 212 21.82 3.06 -12.72
C SER A 212 21.96 4.59 -12.74
N GLY A 213 21.68 5.28 -11.64
CA GLY A 213 21.63 6.73 -11.54
C GLY A 213 20.22 7.29 -11.66
N GLY A 214 20.09 8.62 -11.74
CA GLY A 214 18.79 9.29 -11.68
C GLY A 214 18.13 9.23 -10.30
N ALA A 215 16.87 9.64 -10.23
CA ALA A 215 16.04 9.60 -9.03
C ALA A 215 14.62 9.17 -9.40
N LEU A 216 14.00 8.36 -8.54
CA LEU A 216 12.60 7.95 -8.64
C LEU A 216 11.90 8.39 -7.38
N THR A 217 10.69 8.93 -7.51
CA THR A 217 9.93 9.45 -6.37
C THR A 217 8.67 8.64 -6.12
N SER A 218 8.40 8.38 -4.86
CA SER A 218 7.16 7.78 -4.39
C SER A 218 6.70 8.46 -3.11
N SER A 219 5.40 8.44 -2.84
CA SER A 219 4.82 9.17 -1.72
C SER A 219 3.70 8.37 -1.07
N HIS A 220 3.69 8.34 0.26
CA HIS A 220 2.64 7.69 1.05
C HIS A 220 2.01 8.68 2.01
N PHE A 221 0.68 8.77 1.97
CA PHE A 221 -0.14 9.59 2.84
C PHE A 221 -1.14 8.69 3.58
N TYR A 222 -1.08 8.71 4.91
CA TYR A 222 -2.01 7.97 5.75
C TYR A 222 -2.85 8.93 6.59
N SER A 223 -4.12 9.08 6.21
CA SER A 223 -5.13 9.79 7.00
C SER A 223 -5.81 8.82 7.96
N VAL A 224 -5.53 8.92 9.26
CA VAL A 224 -5.99 7.97 10.27
C VAL A 224 -6.54 8.65 11.52
N LYS A 225 -7.59 8.09 12.10
CA LYS A 225 -8.13 8.51 13.40
C LYS A 225 -7.48 7.69 14.51
N LEU A 226 -6.40 8.21 15.09
CA LEU A 226 -5.68 7.53 16.19
C LEU A 226 -6.40 7.73 17.54
N LEU A 227 -6.97 8.92 17.77
CA LEU A 227 -7.72 9.23 18.99
C LEU A 227 -9.20 8.86 18.82
N ARG A 228 -9.61 7.74 19.42
CA ARG A 228 -10.91 7.14 19.11
C ARG A 228 -12.07 7.59 20.00
N TYR A 229 -11.87 7.89 21.28
CA TYR A 229 -12.98 8.11 22.25
C TYR A 229 -13.13 9.56 22.67
N VAL A 230 -13.51 10.43 21.72
CA VAL A 230 -13.63 11.88 21.97
C VAL A 230 -15.09 12.32 21.94
N THR A 231 -15.83 11.93 20.89
CA THR A 231 -17.21 12.40 20.67
C THR A 231 -18.25 11.42 21.20
N TYR A 232 -19.50 11.87 21.40
CA TYR A 232 -20.61 10.98 21.77
C TYR A 232 -20.83 9.85 20.76
N PHE A 233 -20.63 10.14 19.46
CA PHE A 233 -20.70 9.12 18.41
C PHE A 233 -19.62 8.05 18.56
N ASP A 234 -18.43 8.42 19.06
CA ASP A 234 -17.35 7.48 19.31
C ASP A 234 -17.67 6.50 20.45
N TYR A 235 -18.35 6.97 21.51
CA TYR A 235 -18.84 6.09 22.58
C TYR A 235 -19.94 5.14 22.09
N PHE A 236 -20.82 5.60 21.19
CA PHE A 236 -21.76 4.72 20.51
C PHE A 236 -21.04 3.65 19.67
N LEU A 237 -19.98 4.03 18.94
CA LEU A 237 -19.12 3.08 18.23
C LEU A 237 -18.48 2.07 19.17
N ALA A 238 -18.00 2.48 20.35
CA ALA A 238 -17.44 1.59 21.35
C ALA A 238 -18.45 0.54 21.82
N SER A 239 -19.72 0.93 21.99
CA SER A 239 -20.82 -0.01 22.31
C SER A 239 -21.04 -1.04 21.19
N CYS A 240 -20.98 -0.60 19.92
CA CYS A 240 -21.01 -1.52 18.78
C CYS A 240 -19.79 -2.43 18.70
N GLU A 241 -18.60 -1.98 19.10
CA GLU A 241 -17.40 -2.83 19.15
C GLU A 241 -17.54 -3.92 20.22
N LEU A 242 -18.09 -3.57 21.40
CA LEU A 242 -18.38 -4.54 22.45
C LEU A 242 -19.41 -5.58 22.00
N SER A 243 -20.47 -5.16 21.32
CA SER A 243 -21.46 -6.10 20.77
C SER A 243 -20.84 -7.01 19.69
N CYS A 244 -19.98 -6.49 18.82
CA CYS A 244 -19.21 -7.30 17.87
C CYS A 244 -18.33 -8.35 18.58
N CYS A 245 -17.65 -7.99 19.67
CA CYS A 245 -16.84 -8.93 20.45
C CYS A 245 -17.70 -10.07 21.03
N LEU A 246 -18.91 -9.76 21.51
CA LEU A 246 -19.87 -10.78 21.98
C LEU A 246 -20.31 -11.73 20.85
N PHE A 247 -20.60 -11.20 19.65
CA PHE A 247 -20.93 -12.04 18.49
C PHE A 247 -19.79 -12.96 18.08
N VAL A 248 -18.55 -12.47 18.08
CA VAL A 248 -17.36 -13.29 17.78
C VAL A 248 -17.21 -14.41 18.81
N PHE A 249 -17.44 -14.13 20.09
CA PHE A 249 -17.42 -15.16 21.15
C PHE A 249 -18.50 -16.22 20.95
N ILE A 250 -19.73 -15.81 20.61
CA ILE A 250 -20.82 -16.75 20.31
C ILE A 250 -20.43 -17.62 19.10
N PHE A 251 -19.94 -17.04 18.02
CA PHE A 251 -19.52 -17.81 16.83
C PHE A 251 -18.33 -18.74 17.12
N LEU A 252 -17.40 -18.35 17.98
CA LEU A 252 -16.32 -19.22 18.44
C LEU A 252 -16.88 -20.48 19.10
N THR A 253 -17.82 -20.33 20.03
CA THR A 253 -18.44 -21.50 20.70
C THR A 253 -19.22 -22.39 19.73
N GLN A 254 -19.92 -21.79 18.75
CA GLN A 254 -20.63 -22.53 17.72
C GLN A 254 -19.68 -23.31 16.81
N GLU A 255 -18.59 -22.70 16.35
CA GLU A 255 -17.60 -23.36 15.49
C GLU A 255 -16.88 -24.49 16.23
N VAL A 256 -16.48 -24.29 17.49
CA VAL A 256 -15.88 -25.35 18.30
C VAL A 256 -16.83 -26.55 18.43
N ARG A 257 -18.13 -26.32 18.69
CA ARG A 257 -19.14 -27.39 18.73
C ARG A 257 -19.30 -28.10 17.39
N LYS A 258 -19.28 -27.36 16.27
CA LYS A 258 -19.34 -27.95 14.92
C LYS A 258 -18.12 -28.82 14.63
N ILE A 259 -16.92 -28.34 14.96
CA ILE A 259 -15.65 -29.08 14.76
C ILE A 259 -15.66 -30.38 15.57
N VAL A 260 -16.09 -30.34 16.83
CA VAL A 260 -16.17 -31.54 17.69
C VAL A 260 -17.18 -32.57 17.16
N LYS A 261 -18.34 -32.13 16.67
CA LYS A 261 -19.38 -33.03 16.13
C LYS A 261 -19.01 -33.63 14.78
N LEU A 262 -18.53 -32.81 13.85
CA LEU A 262 -18.31 -33.20 12.45
C LEU A 262 -16.91 -33.80 12.20
N LYS A 263 -15.95 -33.61 13.11
CA LYS A 263 -14.57 -34.11 13.01
C LYS A 263 -13.99 -33.90 11.60
N GLY A 264 -13.53 -34.97 10.94
CA GLY A 264 -12.94 -34.91 9.59
C GLY A 264 -13.91 -34.47 8.49
N ASN A 265 -15.22 -34.67 8.65
CA ASN A 265 -16.20 -34.24 7.65
C ASN A 265 -16.33 -32.71 7.57
N TYR A 266 -15.87 -31.99 8.60
CA TYR A 266 -15.86 -30.52 8.61
C TYR A 266 -14.99 -29.95 7.48
N LEU A 267 -13.82 -30.54 7.23
CA LEU A 267 -12.81 -30.02 6.29
C LEU A 267 -13.22 -30.14 4.81
N ARG A 268 -14.26 -30.91 4.51
CA ARG A 268 -14.72 -31.14 3.13
C ARG A 268 -15.62 -30.02 2.59
N SER A 269 -16.19 -29.18 3.46
CA SER A 269 -17.11 -28.12 3.08
C SER A 269 -16.39 -26.78 2.91
N ALA A 270 -16.47 -26.18 1.72
CA ALA A 270 -15.91 -24.86 1.44
C ALA A 270 -16.50 -23.75 2.33
N TRP A 271 -17.78 -23.87 2.70
CA TRP A 271 -18.45 -22.92 3.59
C TRP A 271 -17.90 -22.94 5.01
N ASN A 272 -17.45 -24.09 5.49
CA ASN A 272 -16.86 -24.21 6.81
C ASN A 272 -15.48 -23.54 6.85
N TRP A 273 -14.70 -23.66 5.77
CA TRP A 273 -13.43 -22.92 5.60
C TRP A 273 -13.64 -21.41 5.60
N LEU A 274 -14.69 -20.93 4.91
CA LEU A 274 -15.06 -19.52 4.94
C LEU A 274 -15.45 -19.05 6.35
N GLU A 275 -16.24 -19.84 7.08
CA GLU A 275 -16.63 -19.55 8.47
C GLU A 275 -15.42 -19.51 9.42
N LEU A 276 -14.49 -20.46 9.29
CA LEU A 276 -13.23 -20.50 10.05
C LEU A 276 -12.33 -19.30 9.75
N LEU A 277 -12.17 -18.95 8.46
CA LEU A 277 -11.37 -17.80 8.04
C LEU A 277 -11.91 -16.49 8.63
N LEU A 278 -13.23 -16.27 8.52
CA LEU A 278 -13.89 -15.09 9.11
C LEU A 278 -13.66 -15.00 10.62
N LEU A 279 -13.73 -16.12 11.34
CA LEU A 279 -13.52 -16.17 12.78
C LEU A 279 -12.07 -15.84 13.16
N VAL A 280 -11.08 -16.44 12.50
CA VAL A 280 -9.65 -16.18 12.74
C VAL A 280 -9.31 -14.73 12.50
N VAL A 281 -9.74 -14.17 11.36
CA VAL A 281 -9.49 -12.77 11.03
C VAL A 281 -10.14 -11.81 12.03
N SER A 282 -11.36 -12.13 12.49
CA SER A 282 -12.05 -11.32 13.51
C SER A 282 -11.33 -11.31 14.86
N ILE A 283 -10.77 -12.44 15.30
CA ILE A 283 -9.99 -12.53 16.55
C ILE A 283 -8.70 -11.71 16.42
N LEU A 284 -7.99 -11.83 15.30
CA LEU A 284 -6.77 -11.05 15.03
C LEU A 284 -7.07 -9.54 15.00
N ALA A 285 -8.20 -9.13 14.41
CA ALA A 285 -8.63 -7.74 14.39
C ALA A 285 -8.87 -7.18 15.81
N ILE A 286 -9.54 -7.94 16.69
CA ILE A 286 -9.77 -7.52 18.08
C ILE A 286 -8.44 -7.36 18.83
N ALA A 287 -7.53 -8.35 18.73
CA ALA A 287 -6.22 -8.30 19.38
C ALA A 287 -5.40 -7.08 18.91
N PHE A 288 -5.39 -6.82 17.59
CA PHE A 288 -4.72 -5.67 17.01
C PHE A 288 -5.32 -4.34 17.46
N ASN A 289 -6.65 -4.24 17.56
CA ASN A 289 -7.34 -3.03 18.01
C ASN A 289 -6.94 -2.62 19.44
N ILE A 290 -6.78 -3.61 20.33
CA ILE A 290 -6.33 -3.40 21.71
C ILE A 290 -4.86 -2.96 21.73
N TYR A 291 -3.99 -3.70 21.04
CA TYR A 291 -2.55 -3.39 20.94
C TYR A 291 -2.32 -1.97 20.42
N ARG A 292 -2.99 -1.60 19.32
CA ARG A 292 -2.88 -0.28 18.71
C ARG A 292 -3.27 0.82 19.70
N THR A 293 -4.37 0.66 20.43
CA THR A 293 -4.87 1.68 21.35
C THR A 293 -3.87 1.93 22.49
N ALA A 294 -3.23 0.87 23.02
CA ALA A 294 -2.16 1.00 24.01
C ALA A 294 -0.90 1.69 23.45
N GLN A 295 -0.51 1.38 22.21
CA GLN A 295 0.66 2.00 21.58
C GLN A 295 0.43 3.48 21.25
N VAL A 296 -0.77 3.86 20.80
CA VAL A 296 -1.13 5.28 20.55
C VAL A 296 -0.95 6.10 21.82
N SER A 297 -1.44 5.63 22.97
CA SER A 297 -1.34 6.39 24.22
C SER A 297 0.11 6.65 24.63
N LEU A 298 0.99 5.67 24.45
CA LEU A 298 2.42 5.80 24.78
C LEU A 298 3.12 6.81 23.86
N LEU A 299 2.90 6.73 22.55
CA LEU A 299 3.51 7.64 21.57
C LEU A 299 3.03 9.09 21.73
N VAL A 300 1.75 9.29 22.09
CA VAL A 300 1.22 10.63 22.36
C VAL A 300 1.84 11.20 23.64
N GLU A 301 2.04 10.39 24.68
CA GLU A 301 2.72 10.81 25.91
C GLU A 301 4.19 11.19 25.65
N GLU A 302 4.90 10.41 24.85
CA GLU A 302 6.27 10.71 24.41
C GLU A 302 6.35 12.05 23.67
N LEU A 303 5.44 12.28 22.71
CA LEU A 303 5.36 13.54 21.96
C LEU A 303 5.11 14.76 22.86
N LEU A 304 4.31 14.60 23.91
CA LEU A 304 4.06 15.67 24.88
C LEU A 304 5.29 15.94 25.76
N SER A 305 6.12 14.92 26.01
CA SER A 305 7.35 15.03 26.80
C SER A 305 8.52 15.65 26.02
N ASP A 306 8.72 15.29 24.75
CA ASP A 306 9.71 15.88 23.85
C ASP A 306 9.05 16.47 22.59
N PRO A 307 8.73 17.78 22.60
CA PRO A 307 8.15 18.44 21.45
C PRO A 307 9.13 18.62 20.27
N GLN A 308 10.45 18.51 20.48
CA GLN A 308 11.45 18.75 19.43
C GLN A 308 11.79 17.49 18.63
N GLY A 309 11.46 16.32 19.17
CA GLY A 309 11.60 15.03 18.50
C GLY A 309 10.63 14.82 17.34
N TYR A 310 10.99 13.86 16.47
CA TYR A 310 10.05 13.29 15.50
C TYR A 310 9.36 12.08 16.13
N PRO A 311 8.03 12.11 16.32
CA PRO A 311 7.29 10.93 16.76
C PRO A 311 7.09 9.96 15.57
N ASP A 312 7.51 8.71 15.72
CA ASP A 312 7.32 7.68 14.69
C ASP A 312 5.88 7.14 14.69
N PHE A 313 4.95 7.92 14.13
CA PHE A 313 3.59 7.46 13.87
C PHE A 313 3.46 6.63 12.59
N TYR A 314 4.50 6.54 11.76
CA TYR A 314 4.42 5.86 10.47
C TYR A 314 4.15 4.36 10.64
N PHE A 315 4.88 3.69 11.54
CA PHE A 315 4.65 2.28 11.86
C PHE A 315 3.18 2.03 12.24
N LEU A 316 2.68 2.83 13.17
CA LEU A 316 1.32 2.72 13.70
C LEU A 316 0.26 2.98 12.62
N ALA A 317 0.49 3.98 11.76
CA ALA A 317 -0.39 4.30 10.65
C ALA A 317 -0.42 3.18 9.60
N SER A 318 0.74 2.61 9.25
CA SER A 318 0.83 1.47 8.34
C SER A 318 0.06 0.26 8.87
N CYS A 319 0.24 -0.07 10.15
CA CYS A 319 -0.51 -1.15 10.78
C CYS A 319 -2.03 -0.85 10.83
N GLN A 320 -2.43 0.43 11.02
CA GLN A 320 -3.84 0.83 10.95
C GLN A 320 -4.44 0.66 9.55
N VAL A 321 -3.70 0.96 8.48
CA VAL A 321 -4.16 0.70 7.10
C VAL A 321 -4.30 -0.79 6.85
N LEU A 322 -3.34 -1.60 7.31
CA LEU A 322 -3.44 -3.06 7.22
C LEU A 322 -4.68 -3.59 7.95
N TYR A 323 -4.98 -3.06 9.13
CA TYR A 323 -6.21 -3.38 9.87
C TYR A 323 -7.48 -2.99 9.11
N ASN A 324 -7.53 -1.78 8.53
CA ASN A 324 -8.67 -1.35 7.72
C ASN A 324 -8.86 -2.26 6.50
N ASN A 325 -7.79 -2.65 5.81
CA ASN A 325 -7.83 -3.59 4.69
C ASN A 325 -8.33 -4.98 5.14
N THR A 326 -7.89 -5.44 6.32
CA THR A 326 -8.32 -6.71 6.91
C THR A 326 -9.82 -6.69 7.23
N ILE A 327 -10.34 -5.59 7.79
CA ILE A 327 -11.78 -5.42 8.02
C ILE A 327 -12.55 -5.38 6.70
N ALA A 328 -12.05 -4.68 5.68
CA ALA A 328 -12.70 -4.60 4.38
C ALA A 328 -12.85 -5.99 3.74
N VAL A 329 -11.79 -6.80 3.78
CA VAL A 329 -11.82 -8.20 3.32
C VAL A 329 -12.81 -9.02 4.17
N THR A 330 -12.82 -8.85 5.49
CA THR A 330 -13.77 -9.56 6.38
C THR A 330 -15.22 -9.23 6.03
N LEU A 331 -15.54 -7.95 5.79
CA LEU A 331 -16.87 -7.53 5.39
C LEU A 331 -17.26 -8.07 4.02
N PHE A 332 -16.33 -8.06 3.06
CA PHE A 332 -16.55 -8.65 1.74
C PHE A 332 -16.88 -10.14 1.84
N LEU A 333 -16.10 -10.91 2.62
CA LEU A 333 -16.36 -12.32 2.87
C LEU A 333 -17.67 -12.54 3.65
N ALA A 334 -18.04 -11.64 4.56
CA ALA A 334 -19.32 -11.69 5.27
C ALA A 334 -20.50 -11.49 4.33
N TRP A 335 -20.40 -10.60 3.33
CA TRP A 335 -21.41 -10.46 2.27
C TRP A 335 -21.51 -11.72 1.42
N ILE A 336 -20.40 -12.35 1.05
CA ILE A 336 -20.42 -13.66 0.36
C ILE A 336 -21.11 -14.73 1.21
N LYS A 337 -20.91 -14.73 2.53
CA LYS A 337 -21.59 -15.66 3.44
C LYS A 337 -23.12 -15.53 3.38
N ILE A 338 -23.67 -14.37 3.04
CA ILE A 338 -25.13 -14.20 2.88
C ILE A 338 -25.66 -15.07 1.73
N LEU A 339 -24.87 -15.32 0.69
CA LEU A 339 -25.26 -16.21 -0.42
C LEU A 339 -25.60 -17.63 0.06
N LYS A 340 -24.97 -18.10 1.15
CA LYS A 340 -25.29 -19.40 1.76
C LYS A 340 -26.75 -19.47 2.24
N TYR A 341 -27.32 -18.35 2.69
CA TYR A 341 -28.69 -18.28 3.23
C TYR A 341 -29.73 -17.89 2.17
N ILE A 342 -29.32 -17.28 1.06
CA ILE A 342 -30.20 -16.85 -0.04
C ILE A 342 -30.66 -18.04 -0.93
N ASN A 343 -30.02 -19.22 -0.80
CA ASN A 343 -30.40 -20.44 -1.53
C ASN A 343 -31.82 -20.98 -1.24
N PHE A 344 -32.64 -20.27 -0.47
CA PHE A 344 -34.04 -20.64 -0.18
C PHE A 344 -34.96 -20.57 -1.42
N SER A 345 -34.60 -19.79 -2.45
CA SER A 345 -35.38 -19.74 -3.70
C SER A 345 -34.87 -20.74 -4.74
N LYS A 346 -35.80 -21.40 -5.45
CA LYS A 346 -35.48 -22.40 -6.48
C LYS A 346 -34.51 -21.87 -7.55
N THR A 347 -34.65 -20.61 -7.94
CA THR A 347 -33.79 -19.95 -8.94
C THR A 347 -32.37 -19.72 -8.44
N MET A 348 -32.19 -19.30 -7.18
CA MET A 348 -30.85 -19.07 -6.60
C MET A 348 -30.14 -20.39 -6.29
N ALA A 349 -30.87 -21.41 -5.81
CA ALA A 349 -30.34 -22.76 -5.64
C ALA A 349 -29.86 -23.34 -6.98
N GLN A 350 -30.58 -23.11 -8.07
CA GLN A 350 -30.17 -23.51 -9.42
C GLN A 350 -28.84 -22.87 -9.82
N LEU A 351 -28.66 -21.55 -9.60
CA LEU A 351 -27.41 -20.83 -9.90
C LEU A 351 -26.23 -21.30 -9.02
N SER A 352 -26.46 -21.56 -7.74
CA SER A 352 -25.42 -22.07 -6.84
C SER A 352 -24.99 -23.49 -7.24
N CYS A 353 -25.94 -24.33 -7.67
CA CYS A 353 -25.65 -25.67 -8.18
C CYS A 353 -24.93 -25.65 -9.53
N THR A 354 -25.29 -24.76 -10.46
CA THR A 354 -24.56 -24.60 -11.72
C THR A 354 -23.12 -24.20 -11.49
N LEU A 355 -22.87 -23.24 -10.59
CA LEU A 355 -21.52 -22.80 -10.27
C LEU A 355 -20.69 -23.91 -9.62
N SER A 356 -21.27 -24.66 -8.68
CA SER A 356 -20.60 -25.79 -8.04
C SER A 356 -20.27 -26.91 -9.04
N ARG A 357 -21.18 -27.19 -9.98
CA ARG A 357 -20.99 -28.22 -11.02
C ARG A 357 -19.93 -27.81 -12.04
N CYS A 358 -19.97 -26.57 -12.53
CA CYS A 358 -19.01 -26.09 -13.53
C CYS A 358 -17.63 -25.84 -12.92
N ALA A 359 -17.50 -25.66 -11.60
CA ALA A 359 -16.24 -25.37 -10.93
C ALA A 359 -15.12 -26.36 -11.28
N LYS A 360 -15.42 -27.66 -11.37
CA LYS A 360 -14.40 -28.66 -11.74
C LYS A 360 -13.95 -28.52 -13.20
N GLY A 361 -14.87 -28.25 -14.12
CA GLY A 361 -14.58 -28.01 -15.54
C GLY A 361 -13.80 -26.73 -15.75
N ILE A 362 -14.22 -25.65 -15.09
CA ILE A 362 -13.52 -24.36 -15.07
C ILE A 362 -12.11 -24.54 -14.52
N LEU A 363 -11.94 -25.20 -13.38
CA LEU A 363 -10.62 -25.35 -12.75
C LEU A 363 -9.65 -26.13 -13.65
N GLY A 364 -10.11 -27.16 -14.36
CA GLY A 364 -9.31 -27.86 -15.36
C GLY A 364 -8.89 -26.94 -16.52
N PHE A 365 -9.81 -26.14 -17.06
CA PHE A 365 -9.51 -25.18 -18.12
C PHE A 365 -8.62 -24.03 -17.65
N SER A 366 -8.79 -23.55 -16.41
CA SER A 366 -7.99 -22.47 -15.82
C SER A 366 -6.49 -22.79 -15.84
N ILE A 367 -6.11 -24.07 -15.72
CA ILE A 367 -4.71 -24.50 -15.83
C ILE A 367 -4.16 -24.16 -17.23
N ILE A 368 -4.90 -24.51 -18.29
CA ILE A 368 -4.50 -24.21 -19.68
C ILE A 368 -4.46 -22.70 -19.91
N PHE A 369 -5.47 -21.98 -19.41
CA PHE A 369 -5.51 -20.52 -19.47
C PHE A 369 -4.26 -19.90 -18.84
N PHE A 370 -3.92 -20.26 -17.61
CA PHE A 370 -2.76 -19.68 -16.92
C PHE A 370 -1.45 -20.05 -17.60
N ILE A 371 -1.29 -21.25 -18.15
CA ILE A 371 -0.08 -21.62 -18.91
C ILE A 371 0.13 -20.67 -20.09
N ILE A 372 -0.91 -20.45 -20.90
CA ILE A 372 -0.83 -19.53 -22.06
C ILE A 372 -0.61 -18.09 -21.57
N PHE A 373 -1.35 -17.68 -20.53
CA PHE A 373 -1.27 -16.33 -19.98
C PHE A 373 0.14 -16.01 -19.46
N PHE A 374 0.73 -16.90 -18.66
CA PHE A 374 2.11 -16.76 -18.17
C PHE A 374 3.14 -16.82 -19.30
N ALA A 375 2.92 -17.63 -20.35
CA ALA A 375 3.82 -17.66 -21.51
C ALA A 375 3.86 -16.29 -22.22
N TYR A 376 2.70 -15.67 -22.45
CA TYR A 376 2.66 -14.31 -22.99
C TYR A 376 3.24 -13.28 -21.99
N ALA A 377 3.08 -13.49 -20.67
CA ALA A 377 3.59 -12.54 -19.68
C ALA A 377 5.11 -12.50 -19.71
N GLN A 378 5.73 -13.68 -19.79
CA GLN A 378 7.18 -13.83 -19.94
C GLN A 378 7.66 -13.30 -21.29
N PHE A 379 6.94 -13.58 -22.38
CA PHE A 379 7.27 -13.04 -23.69
C PHE A 379 7.26 -11.51 -23.69
N GLY A 380 6.20 -10.88 -23.16
CA GLY A 380 6.09 -9.43 -23.06
C GLY A 380 7.16 -8.80 -22.17
N TYR A 381 7.48 -9.44 -21.04
CA TYR A 381 8.57 -9.01 -20.16
C TYR A 381 9.93 -9.02 -20.88
N LEU A 382 10.25 -10.10 -21.60
CA LEU A 382 11.53 -10.25 -22.28
C LEU A 382 11.70 -9.29 -23.47
N VAL A 383 10.63 -9.04 -24.23
CA VAL A 383 10.68 -8.16 -25.41
C VAL A 383 10.57 -6.68 -25.01
N PHE A 384 9.58 -6.32 -24.20
CA PHE A 384 9.22 -4.92 -23.95
C PHE A 384 9.73 -4.39 -22.61
N GLY A 385 10.20 -5.24 -21.69
CA GLY A 385 10.49 -4.84 -20.31
C GLY A 385 11.63 -3.83 -20.13
N SER A 386 12.50 -3.65 -21.14
CA SER A 386 13.56 -2.63 -21.12
C SER A 386 13.10 -1.23 -21.57
N GLN A 387 11.99 -1.15 -22.30
CA GLN A 387 11.54 0.10 -22.94
C GLN A 387 10.17 0.58 -22.45
N VAL A 388 9.31 -0.35 -22.00
CA VAL A 388 7.91 -0.06 -21.65
C VAL A 388 7.68 -0.32 -20.16
N GLU A 389 7.26 0.71 -19.43
CA GLU A 389 7.06 0.65 -17.97
C GLU A 389 6.02 -0.41 -17.58
N GLU A 390 4.96 -0.59 -18.38
CA GLU A 390 3.93 -1.60 -18.16
C GLU A 390 4.45 -3.04 -18.19
N PHE A 391 5.62 -3.29 -18.79
CA PHE A 391 6.29 -4.59 -18.84
C PHE A 391 7.60 -4.63 -18.03
N SER A 392 7.88 -3.60 -17.22
CA SER A 392 9.14 -3.45 -16.47
C SER A 392 9.45 -4.58 -15.48
N THR A 393 8.42 -5.22 -14.93
CA THR A 393 8.53 -6.39 -14.04
C THR A 393 7.56 -7.46 -14.48
N LEU A 394 7.87 -8.74 -14.22
CA LEU A 394 6.97 -9.84 -14.56
C LEU A 394 5.57 -9.66 -13.93
N GLN A 395 5.51 -9.13 -12.70
CA GLN A 395 4.25 -8.83 -12.02
C GLN A 395 3.46 -7.74 -12.74
N ASN A 396 4.12 -6.65 -13.17
CA ASN A 396 3.47 -5.60 -13.95
C ASN A 396 3.01 -6.15 -15.31
N SER A 397 3.79 -6.99 -15.97
CA SER A 397 3.39 -7.65 -17.24
C SER A 397 2.10 -8.45 -17.09
N ILE A 398 1.95 -9.21 -16.00
CA ILE A 398 0.72 -9.96 -15.68
C ILE A 398 -0.48 -9.01 -15.53
N PHE A 399 -0.33 -7.91 -14.78
CA PHE A 399 -1.41 -6.93 -14.62
C PHE A 399 -1.77 -6.22 -15.92
N THR A 400 -0.76 -5.86 -16.72
CA THR A 400 -0.95 -5.24 -18.02
C THR A 400 -1.74 -6.16 -18.95
N GLN A 401 -1.50 -7.47 -18.92
CA GLN A 401 -2.30 -8.42 -19.69
C GLN A 401 -3.76 -8.51 -19.24
N PHE A 402 -4.02 -8.47 -17.93
CA PHE A 402 -5.41 -8.38 -17.46
C PHE A 402 -6.09 -7.10 -17.94
N ARG A 403 -5.37 -5.97 -17.97
CA ARG A 403 -5.88 -4.72 -18.54
C ARG A 403 -6.13 -4.84 -20.04
N MET A 404 -5.24 -5.49 -20.79
CA MET A 404 -5.46 -5.79 -22.21
C MET A 404 -6.73 -6.62 -22.45
N VAL A 405 -7.02 -7.62 -21.61
CA VAL A 405 -8.28 -8.42 -21.72
C VAL A 405 -9.52 -7.55 -21.48
N LEU A 406 -9.42 -6.54 -20.60
CA LEU A 406 -10.49 -5.56 -20.36
C LEU A 406 -10.61 -4.49 -21.46
N GLY A 407 -9.70 -4.48 -22.43
CA GLY A 407 -9.66 -3.49 -23.51
C GLY A 407 -8.89 -2.21 -23.19
N ASP A 408 -8.19 -2.15 -22.05
CA ASP A 408 -7.33 -1.03 -21.66
C ASP A 408 -5.87 -1.34 -22.00
N PHE A 409 -5.39 -0.85 -23.14
CA PHE A 409 -4.04 -1.10 -23.64
C PHE A 409 -3.46 0.13 -24.32
N LYS A 410 -2.16 0.36 -24.10
CA LYS A 410 -1.38 1.40 -24.79
C LYS A 410 -0.61 0.76 -25.95
N PHE A 411 -1.25 0.68 -27.11
CA PHE A 411 -0.63 0.07 -28.29
C PHE A 411 0.55 0.90 -28.79
N GLU A 412 0.45 2.23 -28.77
CA GLU A 412 1.48 3.15 -29.29
C GLU A 412 2.85 2.95 -28.64
N THR A 413 2.90 2.76 -27.31
CA THR A 413 4.17 2.52 -26.60
C THR A 413 4.77 1.15 -26.91
N THR A 414 3.91 0.17 -27.19
CA THR A 414 4.35 -1.21 -27.51
C THR A 414 4.88 -1.30 -28.95
N GLU A 415 4.22 -0.63 -29.90
CA GLU A 415 4.68 -0.54 -31.29
C GLU A 415 5.98 0.28 -31.40
N ALA A 416 6.09 1.36 -30.64
CA ALA A 416 7.31 2.17 -30.60
C ALA A 416 8.52 1.39 -30.05
N ALA A 417 8.29 0.44 -29.13
CA ALA A 417 9.35 -0.36 -28.55
C ALA A 417 9.92 -1.40 -29.53
N ASP A 418 9.04 -2.09 -30.26
CA ASP A 418 9.42 -2.95 -31.37
C ASP A 418 8.33 -2.96 -32.45
N ARG A 419 8.70 -2.47 -33.64
CA ARG A 419 7.76 -2.27 -34.75
C ARG A 419 7.23 -3.57 -35.35
N ILE A 420 7.91 -4.71 -35.14
CA ILE A 420 7.53 -6.01 -35.69
C ILE A 420 6.90 -6.86 -34.60
N LEU A 421 7.60 -7.05 -33.48
CA LEU A 421 7.16 -7.90 -32.38
C LEU A 421 6.00 -7.28 -31.60
N GLY A 422 5.88 -5.95 -31.54
CA GLY A 422 4.77 -5.24 -30.89
C GLY A 422 3.40 -5.61 -31.47
N PRO A 423 3.16 -5.31 -32.76
CA PRO A 423 1.91 -5.70 -33.44
C PRO A 423 1.67 -7.21 -33.44
N PHE A 424 2.73 -8.01 -33.65
CA PHE A 424 2.62 -9.47 -33.61
C PHE A 424 2.13 -9.98 -32.26
N TYR A 425 2.74 -9.51 -31.16
CA TYR A 425 2.34 -9.84 -29.80
C TYR A 425 0.89 -9.47 -29.54
N PHE A 426 0.50 -8.24 -29.88
CA PHE A 426 -0.84 -7.74 -29.62
C PHE A 426 -1.92 -8.52 -30.38
N ILE A 427 -1.73 -8.72 -31.69
CA ILE A 427 -2.69 -9.43 -32.55
C ILE A 427 -2.85 -10.89 -32.09
N THR A 428 -1.74 -11.58 -31.84
CA THR A 428 -1.77 -12.98 -31.40
C THR A 428 -2.37 -13.11 -30.00
N PHE A 429 -2.05 -12.22 -29.06
CA PHE A 429 -2.66 -12.19 -27.73
C PHE A 429 -4.18 -12.01 -27.80
N VAL A 430 -4.66 -11.01 -28.55
CA VAL A 430 -6.09 -10.77 -28.73
C VAL A 430 -6.75 -11.99 -29.37
N PHE A 431 -6.14 -12.60 -30.38
CA PHE A 431 -6.70 -13.77 -31.03
C PHE A 431 -6.82 -14.99 -30.08
N PHE A 432 -5.72 -15.39 -29.44
CA PHE A 432 -5.71 -16.57 -28.59
C PHE A 432 -6.42 -16.35 -27.25
N VAL A 433 -6.16 -15.24 -26.56
CA VAL A 433 -6.68 -15.04 -25.19
C VAL A 433 -8.09 -14.49 -25.22
N LEU A 434 -8.37 -13.47 -26.05
CA LEU A 434 -9.70 -12.86 -26.08
C LEU A 434 -10.70 -13.70 -26.87
N PHE A 435 -10.38 -14.13 -28.10
CA PHE A 435 -11.36 -14.86 -28.90
C PHE A 435 -11.44 -16.35 -28.53
N ILE A 436 -10.31 -17.06 -28.43
CA ILE A 436 -10.37 -18.51 -28.18
C ILE A 436 -10.66 -18.80 -26.71
N LEU A 437 -9.83 -18.31 -25.78
CA LEU A 437 -9.93 -18.71 -24.37
C LEU A 437 -11.21 -18.18 -23.69
N LEU A 438 -11.63 -16.95 -23.97
CA LEU A 438 -12.88 -16.41 -23.41
C LEU A 438 -14.11 -17.16 -23.94
N SER A 439 -14.15 -17.47 -25.24
CA SER A 439 -15.26 -18.22 -25.84
C SER A 439 -15.37 -19.63 -25.26
N MET A 440 -14.23 -20.28 -25.01
CA MET A 440 -14.19 -21.59 -24.39
C MET A 440 -14.67 -21.55 -22.93
N PHE A 441 -14.31 -20.51 -22.17
CA PHE A 441 -14.82 -20.31 -20.82
C PHE A 441 -16.36 -20.17 -20.81
N LEU A 442 -16.90 -19.37 -21.73
CA LEU A 442 -18.35 -19.19 -21.90
C LEU A 442 -19.04 -20.49 -22.30
N ALA A 443 -18.43 -21.30 -23.17
CA ALA A 443 -18.97 -22.59 -23.59
C ALA A 443 -19.10 -23.57 -22.41
N ILE A 444 -18.08 -23.69 -21.55
CA ILE A 444 -18.11 -24.58 -20.36
C ILE A 444 -19.22 -24.17 -19.39
N ILE A 445 -19.40 -22.87 -19.18
CA ILE A 445 -20.46 -22.34 -18.31
C ILE A 445 -21.84 -22.63 -18.92
N ASN A 446 -22.00 -22.38 -20.22
CA ASN A 446 -23.27 -22.58 -20.91
C ASN A 446 -23.70 -24.06 -20.91
N ASP A 447 -22.76 -24.98 -21.15
CA ASP A 447 -23.03 -26.43 -21.10
C ASP A 447 -23.42 -26.90 -19.69
N SER A 448 -22.71 -26.42 -18.67
CA SER A 448 -23.06 -26.74 -17.27
C SER A 448 -24.42 -26.15 -16.88
N TYR A 449 -24.72 -24.93 -17.35
CA TYR A 449 -25.99 -24.25 -17.08
C TYR A 449 -27.17 -24.98 -17.72
N SER A 450 -27.05 -25.37 -18.99
CA SER A 450 -28.09 -26.10 -19.72
C SER A 450 -28.37 -27.47 -19.07
N ALA A 451 -27.32 -28.19 -18.65
CA ALA A 451 -27.44 -29.48 -17.98
C ALA A 451 -28.19 -29.38 -16.63
N VAL A 452 -27.85 -28.40 -15.79
CA VAL A 452 -28.55 -28.21 -14.51
C VAL A 452 -29.97 -27.70 -14.74
N LYS A 453 -30.21 -26.84 -15.73
CA LYS A 453 -31.57 -26.41 -16.06
C LYS A 453 -32.46 -27.61 -16.42
N ALA A 454 -31.98 -28.54 -17.24
CA ALA A 454 -32.70 -29.76 -17.57
C ALA A 454 -32.97 -30.63 -16.33
N GLU A 455 -32.01 -30.78 -15.41
CA GLU A 455 -32.21 -31.53 -14.16
C GLU A 455 -33.28 -30.89 -13.23
N PHE A 456 -33.34 -29.56 -13.19
CA PHE A 456 -34.33 -28.81 -12.39
C PHE A 456 -35.74 -28.79 -13.01
N GLU A 457 -35.86 -29.01 -14.32
CA GLU A 457 -37.12 -29.22 -15.02
C GLU A 457 -37.70 -30.62 -14.75
N VAL A 458 -36.84 -31.63 -14.56
CA VAL A 458 -37.23 -33.03 -14.31
C VAL A 458 -37.54 -33.31 -12.82
N MET A 459 -36.99 -32.56 -11.86
CA MET A 459 -37.29 -32.73 -10.43
C MET A 459 -38.64 -32.08 -10.02
N PRO A 460 -39.64 -32.85 -9.52
CA PRO A 460 -40.89 -32.28 -9.02
C PRO A 460 -40.67 -31.52 -7.70
N CYS A 461 -41.40 -30.40 -7.57
CA CYS A 461 -41.29 -29.35 -6.54
C CYS A 461 -41.24 -29.84 -5.07
N GLN A 462 -41.67 -31.07 -4.78
CA GLN A 462 -41.90 -31.59 -3.42
C GLN A 462 -40.63 -32.15 -2.73
N LYS A 463 -39.60 -32.56 -3.47
CA LYS A 463 -38.35 -33.10 -2.88
C LYS A 463 -37.35 -32.03 -2.45
N PHE A 464 -37.51 -30.79 -2.89
CA PHE A 464 -36.58 -29.69 -2.59
C PHE A 464 -36.76 -29.18 -1.14
N GLN A 465 -38.01 -29.02 -0.69
CA GLN A 465 -38.32 -28.47 0.64
C GLN A 465 -37.89 -29.40 1.80
N MET A 466 -38.04 -30.73 1.66
CA MET A 466 -37.68 -31.65 2.75
C MET A 466 -36.17 -31.92 2.84
N LYS A 467 -35.44 -31.98 1.73
CA LYS A 467 -34.03 -32.42 1.76
C LYS A 467 -33.07 -31.34 2.24
N GLU A 468 -33.41 -30.06 2.11
CA GLU A 468 -32.64 -28.94 2.68
C GLU A 468 -32.95 -28.71 4.16
N PHE A 469 -34.18 -28.96 4.62
CA PHE A 469 -34.55 -28.80 6.03
C PHE A 469 -33.91 -29.88 6.94
N PHE A 470 -33.66 -31.09 6.42
CA PHE A 470 -33.09 -32.21 7.18
C PHE A 470 -31.55 -32.34 7.07
N ARG A 471 -30.87 -31.50 6.29
CA ARG A 471 -29.39 -31.57 6.09
C ARG A 471 -28.61 -30.38 6.65
N GLN A 472 -29.29 -29.40 7.25
CA GLN A 472 -28.68 -28.41 8.16
C GLN A 472 -28.64 -28.97 9.58
#